data_AF-A0A7W9G2K4-F1
#
_entry.id   AF-A0A7W9G2K4-F1
#
_cell.length_a   1.000
_cell.length_b   1.000
_cell.length_c   1.000
_cell.angle_alpha   90.00
_cell.angle_beta   90.00
_cell.angle_gamma   90.00
#
_symmetry.space_group_name_H-M   'P 1'
#
loop_
_entity.id
_entity.type
_entity.pdbx_description
1 polymer ?
#
loop_
_entity_poly.entity_id
_entity_poly.type
_entity_poly.pdbx_seq_one_letter_code
_entity_poly.pdbx_strand_id
1 'polypeptide(L)'
;MIDEGQRDPITPRKLGSSAAGADEPLMAAAFGSGGAVLRTIDEAGVLRAVSVDPERTAAAVCARAGRSLTRAEWQEYLPGLPYRKICPLITGSGVSGS
;
A
#
# COMPACT_ATOMS: atom_id res chain seq x y z
N MET A 1 24.52 17.29 20.47
CA MET A 1 25.11 16.99 19.15
C MET A 1 24.35 15.78 18.62
N ILE A 2 23.21 16.01 17.98
CA ILE A 2 22.46 14.97 17.29
C ILE A 2 22.81 15.09 15.81
N ASP A 3 23.35 14.02 15.26
CA ASP A 3 23.66 13.84 13.85
C ASP A 3 22.32 13.73 13.10
N GLU A 4 21.83 14.84 12.53
CA GLU A 4 20.71 14.83 11.58
C GLU A 4 21.22 14.44 10.19
N GLY A 5 21.80 13.23 10.12
CA GLY A 5 22.19 12.59 8.88
C GLY A 5 20.97 12.14 8.08
N GLN A 6 20.80 12.79 6.93
CA GLN A 6 20.28 12.22 5.68
C GLN A 6 18.76 12.19 5.44
N ARG A 7 18.28 13.12 4.60
CA ARG A 7 17.61 12.73 3.34
C ARG A 7 17.64 13.84 2.30
N ASP A 8 18.15 13.52 1.12
CA ASP A 8 18.06 14.37 -0.07
C ASP A 8 16.78 14.00 -0.83
N PRO A 9 15.73 14.86 -0.85
CA PRO A 9 14.48 14.60 -1.56
C PRO A 9 14.67 14.96 -3.04
N ILE A 10 15.58 14.28 -3.75
CA ILE A 10 16.12 14.75 -5.04
C ILE A 10 15.02 15.06 -6.08
N THR A 11 13.82 14.51 -5.98
CA THR A 11 12.63 15.21 -6.47
C THR A 11 11.36 14.59 -5.90
N PRO A 12 10.57 15.30 -5.06
CA PRO A 12 9.28 14.78 -4.64
C PRO A 12 8.34 14.72 -5.85
N ARG A 13 8.06 13.50 -6.33
CA ARG A 13 7.02 13.24 -7.32
C ARG A 13 5.85 12.55 -6.65
N LYS A 14 4.64 13.04 -6.91
CA LYS A 14 3.40 12.40 -6.47
C LYS A 14 3.31 10.98 -7.06
N LEU A 15 3.25 9.97 -6.19
CA LEU A 15 3.19 8.55 -6.56
C LEU A 15 1.75 8.03 -6.78
N GLY A 16 0.74 8.80 -6.38
CA GLY A 16 -0.66 8.41 -6.50
C GLY A 16 -1.62 9.50 -6.03
N SER A 17 -2.92 9.23 -6.11
CA SER A 17 -3.96 10.08 -5.55
C SER A 17 -3.83 10.20 -4.03
N SER A 18 -4.45 11.23 -3.44
CA SER A 18 -4.59 11.30 -1.98
C SER A 18 -5.25 10.01 -1.50
N ALA A 19 -4.72 9.41 -0.43
CA ALA A 19 -5.28 8.20 0.14
C ALA A 19 -6.74 8.49 0.54
N ALA A 20 -7.69 7.81 -0.11
CA ALA A 20 -9.10 7.88 0.28
C ALA A 20 -9.27 7.22 1.66
N GLY A 21 -10.11 7.81 2.53
CA GLY A 21 -10.46 7.25 3.84
C GLY A 21 -9.99 8.03 5.06
N ALA A 22 -9.50 9.26 4.87
CA ALA A 22 -9.47 10.25 5.94
C ALA A 22 -10.74 11.09 5.79
N ASP A 23 -11.86 10.59 6.33
CA ASP A 23 -13.10 11.39 6.44
C ASP A 23 -12.85 12.62 7.33
N GLU A 24 -11.87 12.51 8.24
CA GLU A 24 -11.41 13.53 9.15
C GLU A 24 -9.99 14.01 8.82
N PRO A 25 -9.61 15.25 9.18
CA PRO A 25 -8.27 15.79 8.98
C PRO A 25 -7.16 14.90 9.57
N LEU A 26 -6.06 14.77 8.84
CA LEU A 26 -4.86 14.09 9.31
C LEU A 26 -4.13 14.98 10.32
N MET A 27 -3.90 14.49 11.54
CA MET A 27 -3.22 15.23 12.60
C MET A 27 -1.72 14.98 12.61
N ALA A 28 -1.30 13.72 12.42
CA ALA A 28 0.12 13.38 12.34
C ALA A 28 0.37 12.17 11.45
N ALA A 29 1.57 12.13 10.85
CA ALA A 29 2.07 10.98 10.12
C ALA A 29 3.56 10.74 10.42
N ALA A 30 3.94 9.48 10.53
CA ALA A 30 5.33 9.08 10.73
C ALA A 30 5.64 7.76 10.03
N PHE A 31 6.85 7.65 9.49
CA PHE A 31 7.38 6.38 9.03
C PHE A 31 7.97 5.60 10.21
N GLY A 32 7.62 4.32 10.31
CA GLY A 32 8.20 3.36 11.26
C GLY A 32 8.87 2.19 10.54
N SER A 33 9.47 1.29 11.31
CA SER A 33 10.06 0.04 10.81
C SER A 33 11.06 0.26 9.67
N GLY A 34 12.00 1.20 9.86
CA GLY A 34 13.01 1.52 8.83
C GLY A 34 12.44 2.18 7.57
N GLY A 35 11.21 2.72 7.62
CA GLY A 35 10.55 3.33 6.47
C GLY A 35 9.50 2.45 5.79
N ALA A 36 9.32 1.20 6.25
CA ALA A 36 8.42 0.24 5.62
C ALA A 36 6.93 0.43 5.96
N VAL A 37 6.61 1.19 7.01
CA VAL A 37 5.23 1.40 7.47
C VAL A 37 4.97 2.89 7.67
N LEU A 38 3.93 3.41 7.05
CA LEU A 38 3.37 4.73 7.33
C LEU A 38 2.29 4.60 8.40
N ARG A 39 2.46 5.30 9.53
CA ARG A 39 1.43 5.46 10.55
C ARG A 39 0.80 6.82 10.44
N THR A 40 -0.52 6.88 10.55
CA THR A 40 -1.33 8.10 10.50
C THR A 40 -2.31 8.13 11.66
N ILE A 41 -2.55 9.30 12.23
CA ILE A 41 -3.63 9.54 13.19
C ILE A 41 -4.47 10.72 12.70
N ASP A 42 -5.79 10.54 12.68
CA ASP A 42 -6.75 11.57 12.31
C ASP A 42 -7.31 12.29 13.54
N GLU A 43 -8.11 13.34 13.32
CA GLU A 43 -8.72 14.16 14.38
C GLU A 43 -9.67 13.37 15.28
N ALA A 44 -10.27 12.29 14.78
CA ALA A 44 -11.06 11.33 15.56
C ALA A 44 -10.21 10.38 16.41
N GLY A 45 -8.87 10.49 16.34
CA GLY A 45 -7.93 9.64 17.09
C GLY A 45 -7.74 8.24 16.50
N VAL A 46 -8.18 7.99 15.26
CA VAL A 46 -8.06 6.69 14.61
C VAL A 46 -6.64 6.51 14.09
N LEU A 47 -5.90 5.56 14.70
CA LEU A 47 -4.58 5.15 14.24
C LEU A 47 -4.72 4.16 13.07
N ARG A 48 -4.11 4.50 11.93
CA ARG A 48 -3.99 3.59 10.78
C ARG A 48 -2.53 3.28 10.51
N ALA A 49 -2.26 2.04 10.10
CA ALA A 49 -0.96 1.59 9.67
C ALA A 49 -1.05 1.07 8.23
N VAL A 50 -0.25 1.66 7.35
CA VAL A 50 -0.20 1.33 5.93
C VAL A 50 1.21 0.85 5.61
N SER A 51 1.31 -0.37 5.08
CA SER A 51 2.59 -0.83 4.51
C SER A 51 2.92 0.02 3.29
N VAL A 52 4.12 0.58 3.24
CA VAL A 52 4.68 1.27 2.07
C VAL A 52 5.85 0.51 1.46
N ASP A 53 6.24 -0.62 2.08
CA ASP A 53 7.13 -1.60 1.47
C ASP A 53 6.47 -2.19 0.19
N PRO A 54 7.13 -2.13 -0.98
CA PRO A 54 6.51 -2.53 -2.25
C PRO A 54 6.07 -3.99 -2.28
N GLU A 55 6.86 -4.90 -1.75
CA GLU A 55 6.57 -6.34 -1.79
C GLU A 55 5.39 -6.69 -0.90
N ARG A 56 5.38 -6.20 0.35
CA ARG A 56 4.26 -6.38 1.28
C ARG A 56 2.99 -5.71 0.78
N THR A 57 3.10 -4.55 0.13
CA THR A 57 1.96 -3.85 -0.45
C THR A 57 1.36 -4.65 -1.59
N ALA A 58 2.18 -5.17 -2.50
CA ALA A 58 1.73 -6.04 -3.59
C ALA A 58 1.04 -7.31 -3.05
N ALA A 59 1.63 -7.96 -2.04
CA ALA A 59 1.05 -9.14 -1.41
C ALA A 59 -0.33 -8.85 -0.78
N ALA A 60 -0.46 -7.75 -0.04
CA ALA A 60 -1.72 -7.35 0.58
C ALA A 60 -2.81 -7.01 -0.45
N VAL A 61 -2.46 -6.34 -1.54
CA VAL A 61 -3.38 -6.06 -2.65
C VAL A 61 -3.82 -7.37 -3.31
N CYS A 62 -2.89 -8.29 -3.58
CA CYS A 62 -3.23 -9.58 -4.18
C CYS A 62 -4.10 -10.46 -3.27
N ALA A 63 -3.87 -10.44 -1.96
CA ALA A 63 -4.71 -11.13 -1.00
C ALA A 63 -6.17 -10.62 -1.03
N ARG A 64 -6.37 -9.31 -1.22
CA ARG A 64 -7.71 -8.72 -1.38
C ARG A 64 -8.35 -9.03 -2.73
N ALA A 65 -7.56 -9.02 -3.79
CA ALA A 65 -8.05 -9.28 -5.15
C ALA A 65 -8.42 -10.75 -5.39
N GLY A 66 -7.76 -11.70 -4.71
CA GLY A 66 -8.01 -13.14 -4.86
C GLY A 66 -7.45 -13.79 -6.13
N ARG A 67 -7.16 -12.98 -7.14
CA ARG A 67 -6.62 -13.38 -8.45
C ARG A 67 -5.98 -12.19 -9.15
N SER A 68 -5.27 -12.48 -10.24
CA SER A 68 -4.94 -11.43 -11.22
C SER A 68 -6.19 -10.84 -11.86
N LEU A 69 -6.15 -9.54 -12.17
CA LEU A 69 -7.16 -8.88 -12.99
C LEU A 69 -7.27 -9.55 -14.36
N THR A 70 -8.48 -9.61 -14.91
CA THR A 70 -8.71 -9.98 -16.30
C THR A 70 -8.18 -8.89 -17.23
N ARG A 71 -8.05 -9.17 -18.53
CA ARG A 71 -7.63 -8.16 -19.50
C ARG A 71 -8.60 -6.97 -19.54
N ALA A 72 -9.90 -7.21 -19.38
CA ALA A 72 -10.91 -6.14 -19.37
C ALA A 72 -10.76 -5.25 -18.12
N GLU A 73 -10.72 -5.84 -16.93
CA GLU A 73 -10.50 -5.10 -15.67
C GLU A 73 -9.17 -4.34 -15.66
N TRP A 74 -8.13 -4.92 -16.26
CA TRP A 74 -6.85 -4.25 -16.40
C TRP A 74 -6.95 -2.97 -17.25
N GLN A 75 -7.67 -3.03 -18.37
CA GLN A 75 -7.86 -1.84 -19.21
C GLN A 75 -8.71 -0.78 -18.50
N GLU A 76 -9.66 -1.19 -17.68
CA GLU A 76 -10.52 -0.29 -16.90
C GLU A 76 -9.76 0.42 -15.78
N TYR A 77 -9.01 -0.32 -14.96
CA TYR A 77 -8.38 0.22 -13.75
C TYR A 77 -6.93 0.69 -13.93
N LEU A 78 -6.22 0.16 -14.92
CA LEU A 78 -4.80 0.45 -15.17
C LEU A 78 -4.56 0.84 -16.65
N PRO A 79 -5.29 1.86 -17.17
CA PRO A 79 -5.09 2.30 -18.54
C PRO A 79 -3.65 2.80 -18.73
N GLY A 80 -3.02 2.39 -19.84
CA GLY A 80 -1.65 2.77 -20.17
C GLY A 80 -0.55 1.83 -19.67
N LEU A 81 -0.89 0.78 -18.90
CA LEU A 81 0.06 -0.27 -18.52
C LEU A 81 -0.12 -1.54 -19.37
N PRO A 82 0.97 -2.22 -19.79
CA PRO A 82 0.87 -3.48 -20.52
C PRO A 82 0.29 -4.56 -19.62
N TYR A 83 -0.71 -5.29 -20.12
CA TYR A 83 -1.38 -6.37 -19.39
C TYR A 83 -0.39 -7.45 -18.91
N ARG A 84 -0.47 -7.82 -17.63
CA ARG A 84 0.31 -8.90 -17.01
C ARG A 84 -0.53 -9.64 -15.96
N LYS A 85 -0.24 -10.92 -15.74
CA LYS A 85 -0.75 -11.66 -14.57
C LYS A 85 0.23 -11.45 -13.42
N ILE A 86 -0.19 -10.78 -12.35
CA ILE A 86 0.67 -10.41 -11.22
C ILE A 86 0.27 -11.13 -9.94
N CYS A 87 -1.03 -11.20 -9.65
CA CYS A 87 -1.51 -11.83 -8.43
C CYS A 87 -1.69 -13.34 -8.60
N PRO A 88 -1.19 -14.16 -7.65
CA PRO A 88 -1.45 -15.58 -7.63
C PRO A 88 -2.95 -15.83 -7.39
N LEU A 89 -3.42 -17.00 -7.82
CA LEU A 89 -4.72 -17.49 -7.37
C LEU A 89 -4.58 -17.88 -5.90
N ILE A 90 -5.47 -17.39 -5.04
CA ILE A 90 -5.56 -17.90 -3.68
C ILE A 90 -6.31 -19.23 -3.78
N THR A 91 -5.60 -20.33 -4.05
CA THR A 91 -6.18 -21.66 -3.86
C THR A 91 -6.31 -21.84 -2.37
N GLY A 92 -7.55 -21.99 -1.89
CA GLY A 92 -7.85 -22.11 -0.46
C GLY A 92 -6.86 -23.04 0.21
N SER A 93 -6.09 -22.51 1.15
CA SER A 93 -5.32 -23.32 2.09
C SER A 93 -6.25 -24.38 2.62
N GLY A 94 -5.94 -25.65 2.32
CA GLY A 94 -6.66 -26.76 2.89
C GLY A 94 -6.73 -26.56 4.40
N VAL A 95 -7.94 -26.62 4.94
CA VAL A 95 -8.12 -26.84 6.36
C VAL A 95 -7.49 -28.20 6.64
N SER A 96 -6.25 -28.22 7.13
CA SER A 96 -5.71 -29.42 7.77
C SER A 96 -6.34 -29.45 9.16
N GLY A 97 -7.57 -29.94 9.21
CA GLY A 97 -8.13 -30.48 10.44
C GLY A 97 -7.48 -31.83 10.69
N SER A 98 -6.75 -31.95 11.79
CA SER A 98 -6.39 -33.20 12.45
C SER A 98 -6.24 -32.92 13.94
#